data_AF-A0A9Q4GME7-F1
#
_entry.id   AF-A0A9Q4GME7-F1
#
_cell.length_a   1.000
_cell.length_b   1.000
_cell.length_c   1.000
_cell.angle_alpha   90.00
_cell.angle_beta   90.00
_cell.angle_gamma   90.00
#
_symmetry.space_group_name_H-M   'P 1'
#
loop_
_entity.id
_entity.type
_entity.pdbx_description
1 polymer ?
#
loop_
_entity_poly.entity_id
_entity_poly.type
_entity_poly.pdbx_seq_one_letter_code
_entity_poly.pdbx_strand_id
1 'polypeptide(L)'
;MTDVLSSLTSLEWWRSAGLVLDYVVKIIAVGTVAQDRKPSSSSAWLLAILFVPVIGLPLFLMMGSPYINRRRHRIQMEAQAMVGTPMAEAPAIPEGAELSDEVASVVRLNDTLTDLPAVHSRFHGLYPDYHGSIAAMAEAVDAAEYTVHAQIYIVAWDETTDVFFSACRRAAARGVAVRLLFDQVGSWKYPGYRKLGRRLTEAGIDWHLTMPLKPFHWRFRRPDLRNHRKLLIIDGHTGFIGSQNMIEPGYLSRRNHRSGREWVDIMVKLSGPVVEAMEMIFAVDWYQETDTIIELPARSDTGPRAGDEIVQLVPSGPGYATEPNLRLFNSMVHHAKKHLILCSPYFIPDDSLMEAILTACYRGVRVDLLVNEVSDQFMVGHAQASYYKMLMEAGVHIHRYPAPMILHTKFALADPEGDTIGVLGSSNMDMRSFGLNYEVTLMVVSGEISRELTELASVYLDRCTELTQEQWSRRGLGKRYLDNAMRLTAALQ
;
A
#
# COMPACT_ATOMS: atom_id res chain seq x y z
N MET A 1 -8.13 19.18 60.88
CA MET A 1 -7.00 18.67 60.06
C MET A 1 -6.85 17.16 60.16
N THR A 2 -7.05 16.55 61.33
CA THR A 2 -6.99 15.10 61.57
C THR A 2 -8.10 14.30 60.87
N ASP A 3 -9.35 14.80 60.80
CA ASP A 3 -10.46 14.11 60.09
C ASP A 3 -10.37 14.16 58.56
N VAL A 4 -9.67 15.15 58.02
CA VAL A 4 -9.40 15.24 56.58
C VAL A 4 -8.31 14.25 56.19
N LEU A 5 -7.32 14.05 57.06
CA LEU A 5 -6.26 13.06 56.82
C LEU A 5 -6.74 11.63 57.00
N SER A 6 -7.67 11.36 57.93
CA SER A 6 -8.27 10.03 58.09
C SER A 6 -9.21 9.66 56.92
N SER A 7 -9.98 10.62 56.39
CA SER A 7 -10.84 10.40 55.22
C SER A 7 -10.03 10.11 53.95
N LEU A 8 -8.88 10.79 53.75
CA LEU A 8 -7.95 10.55 52.64
C LEU A 8 -7.30 9.16 52.66
N THR A 9 -7.26 8.49 53.82
CA THR A 9 -6.75 7.11 53.97
C THR A 9 -7.83 6.04 53.88
N SER A 10 -9.11 6.41 53.80
CA SER A 10 -10.21 5.46 53.72
C SER A 10 -10.32 4.84 52.32
N LEU A 11 -10.59 3.54 52.25
CA LEU A 11 -10.80 2.83 51.00
C LEU A 11 -11.94 3.43 50.16
N GLU A 12 -12.92 4.05 50.81
CA GLU A 12 -14.06 4.72 50.17
C GLU A 12 -13.68 6.00 49.43
N TRP A 13 -12.71 6.76 49.97
CA TRP A 13 -12.16 7.93 49.29
C TRP A 13 -11.48 7.54 47.97
N TRP A 14 -10.63 6.52 48.00
CA TRP A 14 -9.94 6.04 46.79
C TRP A 14 -10.90 5.46 45.74
N ARG A 15 -11.96 4.78 46.18
CA ARG A 15 -13.03 4.31 45.28
C ARG A 15 -13.77 5.47 44.62
N SER A 16 -14.16 6.48 45.38
CA SER A 16 -14.86 7.66 44.88
C SER A 16 -13.98 8.48 43.95
N ALA A 17 -12.72 8.71 44.33
CA ALA A 17 -11.73 9.39 43.50
C ALA A 17 -11.46 8.63 42.19
N GLY A 18 -11.34 7.30 42.25
CA GLY A 18 -11.19 6.46 41.06
C GLY A 18 -12.39 6.52 40.12
N LEU A 19 -13.62 6.53 40.67
CA LEU A 19 -14.85 6.69 39.89
C LEU A 19 -14.91 8.07 39.22
N VAL A 20 -14.61 9.14 39.96
CA VAL A 20 -14.56 10.50 39.41
C VAL A 20 -13.53 10.59 38.29
N LEU A 21 -12.33 10.05 38.49
CA LEU A 21 -11.28 10.01 37.48
C LEU A 21 -11.73 9.25 36.22
N ASP A 22 -12.38 8.09 36.37
CA ASP A 22 -12.91 7.29 35.25
C ASP A 22 -13.94 8.08 34.43
N TYR A 23 -14.91 8.74 35.08
CA TYR A 23 -15.89 9.57 34.38
C TYR A 23 -15.27 10.81 33.72
N VAL A 24 -14.31 11.46 34.38
CA VAL A 24 -13.59 12.61 33.80
C VAL A 24 -12.84 12.18 32.54
N VAL A 25 -12.14 11.04 32.57
CA VAL A 25 -11.46 10.47 31.39
C VAL A 25 -12.46 10.22 30.27
N LYS A 26 -13.63 9.62 30.57
CA LYS A 26 -14.66 9.33 29.56
C LYS A 26 -15.25 10.60 28.94
N ILE A 27 -15.53 11.63 29.75
CA ILE A 27 -16.04 12.93 29.26
C ILE A 27 -15.00 13.61 28.35
N ILE A 28 -13.74 13.64 28.78
CA ILE A 28 -12.64 14.17 27.96
C ILE A 28 -12.50 13.35 26.67
N ALA A 29 -12.57 12.03 26.74
CA ALA A 29 -12.46 11.14 25.59
C ALA A 29 -13.54 11.44 24.54
N VAL A 30 -14.80 11.66 24.94
CA VAL A 30 -15.87 12.02 24.00
C VAL A 30 -15.54 13.29 23.20
N GLY A 31 -15.00 14.32 23.85
CA GLY A 31 -14.64 15.58 23.19
C GLY A 31 -13.34 15.54 22.37
N THR A 32 -12.44 14.59 22.66
CA THR A 32 -11.06 14.59 22.11
C THR A 32 -10.78 13.43 21.16
N VAL A 33 -11.41 12.26 21.36
CA VAL A 33 -11.19 11.07 20.52
C VAL A 33 -11.79 11.26 19.12
N ALA A 34 -12.86 12.03 18.97
CA ALA A 34 -13.46 12.26 17.66
C ALA A 34 -12.67 13.23 16.78
N GLN A 35 -11.77 14.03 17.36
CA GLN A 35 -11.05 15.07 16.64
C GLN A 35 -10.13 14.48 15.56
N ASP A 36 -10.25 14.99 14.34
CA ASP A 36 -9.44 14.63 13.16
C ASP A 36 -9.42 13.12 12.82
N ARG A 37 -10.50 12.39 13.14
CA ARG A 37 -10.64 10.96 12.84
C ARG A 37 -11.98 10.62 12.20
N LYS A 38 -11.97 9.57 11.36
CA LYS A 38 -13.19 8.98 10.79
C LYS A 38 -14.14 8.55 11.92
N PRO A 39 -15.46 8.83 11.82
CA PRO A 39 -16.42 8.48 12.87
C PRO A 39 -16.35 7.03 13.33
N SER A 40 -16.16 6.09 12.41
CA SER A 40 -16.02 4.66 12.71
C SER A 40 -14.82 4.34 13.62
N SER A 41 -13.65 4.92 13.33
CA SER A 41 -12.44 4.78 14.16
C SER A 41 -12.63 5.43 15.54
N SER A 42 -13.24 6.61 15.57
CA SER A 42 -13.57 7.34 16.80
C SER A 42 -14.51 6.54 17.69
N SER A 43 -15.57 5.96 17.13
CA SER A 43 -16.50 5.09 17.85
C SER A 43 -15.81 3.87 18.42
N ALA A 44 -14.93 3.20 17.67
CA ALA A 44 -14.20 2.02 18.17
C ALA A 44 -13.33 2.36 19.40
N TRP A 45 -12.59 3.48 19.36
CA TRP A 45 -11.79 3.93 20.50
C TRP A 45 -12.64 4.37 21.69
N LEU A 46 -13.75 5.06 21.44
CA LEU A 46 -14.69 5.44 22.49
C LEU A 46 -15.28 4.21 23.18
N LEU A 47 -15.70 3.19 22.44
CA LEU A 47 -16.21 1.94 23.00
C LEU A 47 -15.13 1.22 23.83
N ALA A 48 -13.89 1.16 23.34
CA ALA A 48 -12.78 0.55 24.07
C ALA A 48 -12.50 1.28 25.40
N ILE A 49 -12.47 2.62 25.39
CA ILE A 49 -12.27 3.44 26.59
C ILE A 49 -13.47 3.34 27.53
N LEU A 50 -14.69 3.27 27.00
CA LEU A 50 -15.91 3.23 27.80
C LEU A 50 -16.08 1.91 28.55
N PHE A 51 -15.88 0.78 27.84
CA PHE A 51 -16.14 -0.55 28.38
C PHE A 51 -14.92 -1.17 29.08
N VAL A 52 -13.70 -0.84 28.64
CA VAL A 52 -12.46 -1.42 29.19
C VAL A 52 -11.40 -0.33 29.40
N PRO A 53 -11.65 0.71 30.21
CA PRO A 53 -10.79 1.91 30.30
C PRO A 53 -9.34 1.60 30.63
N VAL A 54 -9.10 0.61 31.50
CA VAL A 54 -7.75 0.17 31.92
C VAL A 54 -6.89 -0.32 30.75
N ILE A 55 -7.51 -0.85 29.69
CA ILE A 55 -6.81 -1.33 28.48
C ILE A 55 -7.00 -0.35 27.32
N GLY A 56 -8.24 0.12 27.13
CA GLY A 56 -8.64 1.01 26.04
C GLY A 56 -7.89 2.34 26.04
N LEU A 57 -7.71 2.97 27.21
CA LEU A 57 -6.99 4.24 27.29
C LEU A 57 -5.48 4.09 27.00
N PRO A 58 -4.73 3.13 27.60
CA PRO A 58 -3.35 2.89 27.20
C PRO A 58 -3.19 2.56 25.71
N LEU A 59 -4.02 1.67 25.16
CA LEU A 59 -3.97 1.33 23.73
C LEU A 59 -4.25 2.55 22.85
N PHE A 60 -5.21 3.39 23.26
CA PHE A 60 -5.54 4.64 22.57
C PHE A 60 -4.34 5.60 22.55
N LEU A 61 -3.68 5.78 23.68
CA LEU A 61 -2.53 6.67 23.78
C LEU A 61 -1.33 6.13 22.97
N MET A 62 -1.18 4.80 22.86
CA MET A 62 -0.12 4.16 22.09
C MET A 62 -0.37 4.17 20.57
N MET A 63 -1.61 3.94 20.13
CA MET A 63 -1.95 3.69 18.71
C MET A 63 -2.85 4.76 18.09
N GLY A 64 -3.75 5.35 18.87
CA GLY A 64 -4.69 6.37 18.39
C GLY A 64 -4.15 7.80 18.44
N SER A 65 -3.16 8.10 19.29
CA SER A 65 -2.76 9.48 19.59
C SER A 65 -2.32 10.30 18.35
N PRO A 66 -2.90 11.49 18.09
CA PRO A 66 -2.49 12.37 16.99
C PRO A 66 -1.07 12.94 17.14
N TYR A 67 -0.47 12.85 18.33
CA TYR A 67 0.87 13.39 18.62
C TYR A 67 1.98 12.69 17.82
N ILE A 68 1.81 11.41 17.49
CA ILE A 68 2.76 10.63 16.67
C ILE A 68 2.79 11.13 15.21
N ASN A 69 1.72 11.77 14.73
CA ASN A 69 1.61 12.25 13.35
C ASN A 69 2.36 13.57 13.10
N ARG A 70 2.51 14.45 14.11
CA ARG A 70 3.12 15.78 13.93
C ARG A 70 4.58 15.75 13.48
N ARG A 71 5.38 14.83 14.02
CA ARG A 71 6.78 14.65 13.59
C ARG A 71 6.86 14.18 12.13
N ARG A 72 5.92 13.32 11.70
CA ARG A 72 5.90 12.78 10.34
C ARG A 72 5.49 13.82 9.32
N HIS A 73 4.47 14.63 9.61
CA HIS A 73 4.14 15.78 8.77
C HIS A 73 5.32 16.74 8.66
N ARG A 74 6.03 16.99 9.76
CA ARG A 74 7.23 17.82 9.72
C ARG A 74 8.32 17.22 8.84
N ILE A 75 8.63 15.92 8.98
CA ILE A 75 9.64 15.27 8.13
C ILE A 75 9.19 15.21 6.66
N GLN A 76 7.89 15.00 6.39
CA GLN A 76 7.35 15.03 5.04
C GLN A 76 7.48 16.42 4.41
N MET A 77 7.14 17.48 5.16
CA MET A 77 7.31 18.87 4.72
C MET A 77 8.78 19.25 4.56
N GLU A 78 9.65 18.82 5.49
CA GLU A 78 11.10 19.01 5.38
C GLU A 78 11.64 18.26 4.16
N ALA A 79 11.18 17.04 3.88
CA ALA A 79 11.58 16.29 2.70
C ALA A 79 11.06 16.93 1.40
N GLN A 80 9.81 17.39 1.36
CA GLN A 80 9.30 18.18 0.22
C GLN A 80 10.12 19.46 0.00
N ALA A 81 10.48 20.17 1.08
CA ALA A 81 11.29 21.38 1.02
C ALA A 81 12.75 21.14 0.64
N MET A 82 13.33 19.99 1.02
CA MET A 82 14.70 19.62 0.66
C MET A 82 14.81 19.02 -0.74
N VAL A 83 13.72 18.48 -1.25
CA VAL A 83 13.67 17.85 -2.57
C VAL A 83 13.46 18.93 -3.64
N GLY A 84 12.66 19.99 -3.39
CA GLY A 84 12.68 21.24 -4.20
C GLY A 84 12.81 21.00 -5.70
N THR A 85 11.96 20.13 -6.26
CA THR A 85 12.25 19.46 -7.53
C THR A 85 11.70 20.22 -8.73
N PRO A 86 12.35 20.08 -9.89
CA PRO A 86 11.79 20.49 -11.17
C PRO A 86 10.37 19.94 -11.43
N MET A 87 10.02 18.79 -10.83
CA MET A 87 8.69 18.19 -10.95
C MET A 87 7.58 19.01 -10.28
N ALA A 88 7.85 19.68 -9.14
CA ALA A 88 6.84 20.50 -8.47
C ALA A 88 6.52 21.81 -9.25
N GLU A 89 7.44 22.24 -10.11
CA GLU A 89 7.26 23.41 -10.98
C GLU A 89 6.78 23.04 -12.39
N ALA A 90 6.78 21.75 -12.74
CA ALA A 90 6.33 21.26 -14.02
C ALA A 90 4.80 21.29 -14.12
N PRO A 91 4.23 21.45 -15.34
CA PRO A 91 2.79 21.42 -15.51
C PRO A 91 2.24 20.02 -15.16
N ALA A 92 1.07 19.99 -14.50
CA ALA A 92 0.38 18.75 -14.13
C ALA A 92 0.23 17.76 -15.30
N ILE A 93 0.01 18.28 -16.50
CA ILE A 93 -0.12 17.52 -17.74
C ILE A 93 1.11 17.84 -18.60
N PRO A 94 1.84 16.81 -19.07
CA PRO A 94 3.05 17.04 -19.83
C PRO A 94 2.72 17.59 -21.22
N GLU A 95 3.64 18.37 -21.79
CA GLU A 95 3.47 18.97 -23.11
C GLU A 95 3.22 17.90 -24.19
N GLY A 96 2.32 18.19 -25.13
CA GLY A 96 1.94 17.27 -26.20
C GLY A 96 1.05 16.08 -25.78
N ALA A 97 0.67 15.97 -24.50
CA ALA A 97 -0.30 14.98 -24.06
C ALA A 97 -1.73 15.34 -24.51
N GLU A 98 -2.35 14.44 -25.27
CA GLU A 98 -3.77 14.51 -25.63
C GLU A 98 -4.57 13.64 -24.68
N LEU A 99 -5.21 14.27 -23.68
CA LEU A 99 -6.06 13.62 -22.69
C LEU A 99 -7.48 14.17 -22.79
N SER A 100 -8.49 13.35 -22.48
CA SER A 100 -9.85 13.84 -22.31
C SER A 100 -9.93 14.80 -21.11
N ASP A 101 -10.94 15.67 -21.07
CA ASP A 101 -11.15 16.59 -19.94
C ASP A 101 -11.34 15.86 -18.61
N GLU A 102 -11.98 14.68 -18.65
CA GLU A 102 -12.22 13.84 -17.47
C GLU A 102 -10.91 13.26 -16.93
N VAL A 103 -10.10 12.65 -17.79
CA VAL A 103 -8.78 12.10 -17.43
C VAL A 103 -7.83 13.20 -16.96
N ALA A 104 -7.79 14.33 -17.68
CA ALA A 104 -7.01 15.50 -17.31
C ALA A 104 -7.41 16.05 -15.92
N SER A 105 -8.69 15.94 -15.55
CA SER A 105 -9.16 16.32 -14.22
C SER A 105 -8.62 15.40 -13.13
N VAL A 106 -8.49 14.09 -13.39
CA VAL A 106 -7.89 13.14 -12.44
C VAL A 106 -6.39 13.37 -12.29
N VAL A 107 -5.69 13.67 -13.38
CA VAL A 107 -4.26 14.04 -13.35
C VAL A 107 -4.03 15.27 -12.47
N ARG A 108 -4.80 16.34 -12.68
CA ARG A 108 -4.72 17.57 -11.87
C ARG A 108 -5.07 17.34 -10.40
N LEU A 109 -6.04 16.45 -10.12
CA LEU A 109 -6.38 16.06 -8.75
C LEU A 109 -5.16 15.46 -8.06
N ASN A 110 -4.52 14.45 -8.66
CA ASN A 110 -3.36 13.80 -8.06
C ASN A 110 -2.18 14.77 -7.90
N ASP A 111 -1.93 15.62 -8.91
CA ASP A 111 -0.89 16.63 -8.87
C ASP A 111 -1.09 17.59 -7.69
N THR A 112 -2.29 18.16 -7.55
CA THR A 112 -2.67 19.03 -6.42
C THR A 112 -2.47 18.37 -5.04
N LEU A 113 -2.58 17.04 -4.98
CA LEU A 113 -2.52 16.30 -3.72
C LEU A 113 -1.12 15.78 -3.38
N THR A 114 -0.21 15.71 -4.36
CA THR A 114 1.08 15.03 -4.22
C THR A 114 2.28 15.86 -4.70
N ASP A 115 2.05 16.94 -5.43
CA ASP A 115 3.05 17.74 -6.15
C ASP A 115 3.87 16.88 -7.14
N LEU A 116 3.23 15.85 -7.71
CA LEU A 116 3.80 14.95 -8.70
C LEU A 116 2.95 14.97 -9.98
N PRO A 117 3.42 15.63 -11.05
CA PRO A 117 2.68 15.73 -12.30
C PRO A 117 2.68 14.39 -13.06
N ALA A 118 1.81 14.29 -14.07
CA ALA A 118 1.95 13.25 -15.08
C ALA A 118 3.16 13.54 -15.97
N VAL A 119 3.80 12.48 -16.46
CA VAL A 119 5.02 12.56 -17.25
C VAL A 119 5.00 11.55 -18.40
N HIS A 120 5.72 11.89 -19.47
CA HIS A 120 6.05 10.93 -20.53
C HIS A 120 7.13 9.98 -20.00
N SER A 121 6.95 8.67 -20.16
CA SER A 121 7.94 7.68 -19.75
C SER A 121 7.90 6.45 -20.63
N ARG A 122 9.06 5.88 -20.89
CA ARG A 122 9.19 4.71 -21.75
C ARG A 122 8.86 3.44 -20.97
N PHE A 123 7.97 2.65 -21.54
CA PHE A 123 7.66 1.31 -21.09
C PHE A 123 8.60 0.27 -21.71
N HIS A 124 9.10 -0.65 -20.87
CA HIS A 124 9.98 -1.75 -21.31
C HIS A 124 9.32 -3.13 -21.20
N GLY A 125 8.22 -3.26 -20.44
CA GLY A 125 7.46 -4.50 -20.34
C GLY A 125 6.83 -4.74 -18.96
N LEU A 126 5.76 -5.55 -18.98
CA LEU A 126 5.12 -6.14 -17.81
C LEU A 126 5.72 -7.53 -17.53
N TYR A 127 6.05 -7.80 -16.27
CA TYR A 127 6.65 -9.04 -15.80
C TYR A 127 5.69 -9.77 -14.85
N PRO A 128 4.78 -10.60 -15.37
CA PRO A 128 3.86 -11.40 -14.56
C PRO A 128 4.46 -12.73 -14.08
N ASP A 129 5.61 -13.13 -14.61
CA ASP A 129 6.34 -14.31 -14.14
C ASP A 129 7.22 -13.95 -12.93
N TYR A 130 7.01 -14.66 -11.82
CA TYR A 130 7.64 -14.36 -10.53
C TYR A 130 9.18 -14.49 -10.57
N HIS A 131 9.71 -15.47 -11.30
CA HIS A 131 11.15 -15.68 -11.43
C HIS A 131 11.76 -14.75 -12.48
N GLY A 132 11.06 -14.56 -13.59
CA GLY A 132 11.43 -13.69 -14.70
C GLY A 132 11.52 -12.23 -14.27
N SER A 133 10.64 -11.75 -13.41
CA SER A 133 10.72 -10.40 -12.85
C SER A 133 11.97 -10.20 -11.98
N ILE A 134 12.33 -11.19 -11.14
CA ILE A 134 13.54 -11.16 -10.31
C ILE A 134 14.79 -11.21 -11.18
N ALA A 135 14.80 -12.03 -12.22
CA ALA A 135 15.89 -12.10 -13.18
C ALA A 135 16.08 -10.77 -13.93
N ALA A 136 14.99 -10.15 -14.40
CA ALA A 136 15.03 -8.85 -15.06
C ALA A 136 15.51 -7.71 -14.15
N MET A 137 15.10 -7.73 -12.87
CA MET A 137 15.61 -6.81 -11.85
C MET A 137 17.11 -7.04 -11.61
N ALA A 138 17.56 -8.29 -11.54
CA ALA A 138 18.98 -8.62 -11.36
C ALA A 138 19.85 -8.17 -12.56
N GLU A 139 19.36 -8.37 -13.79
CA GLU A 139 20.02 -7.88 -15.01
C GLU A 139 20.17 -6.35 -15.00
N ALA A 140 19.12 -5.63 -14.61
CA ALA A 140 19.18 -4.18 -14.48
C ALA A 140 20.19 -3.73 -13.41
N VAL A 141 20.29 -4.44 -12.29
CA VAL A 141 21.31 -4.18 -11.24
C VAL A 141 22.72 -4.47 -11.74
N ASP A 142 22.92 -5.52 -12.54
CA ASP A 142 24.22 -5.82 -13.13
C ASP A 142 24.69 -4.73 -14.11
N ALA A 143 23.75 -4.07 -14.80
CA ALA A 143 24.02 -2.94 -15.69
C ALA A 143 24.26 -1.61 -14.96
N ALA A 144 23.99 -1.52 -13.65
CA ALA A 144 24.10 -0.29 -12.88
C ALA A 144 25.53 0.26 -12.83
N GLU A 145 25.67 1.58 -12.99
CA GLU A 145 26.95 2.31 -12.98
C GLU A 145 27.18 3.14 -11.71
N TYR A 146 26.13 3.72 -11.12
CA TYR A 146 26.24 4.71 -10.04
C TYR A 146 25.45 4.32 -8.79
N THR A 147 24.15 4.04 -8.93
CA THR A 147 23.24 3.82 -7.81
C THR A 147 22.25 2.69 -8.06
N VAL A 148 21.94 1.97 -7.00
CA VAL A 148 20.83 1.02 -6.93
C VAL A 148 20.04 1.31 -5.66
N HIS A 149 18.78 1.67 -5.80
CA HIS A 149 17.88 1.92 -4.68
C HIS A 149 16.73 0.92 -4.71
N ALA A 150 16.65 0.07 -3.70
CA ALA A 150 15.61 -0.94 -3.58
C ALA A 150 14.79 -0.70 -2.31
N GLN A 151 13.46 -0.74 -2.44
CA GLN A 151 12.53 -0.63 -1.33
C GLN A 151 11.44 -1.67 -1.48
N ILE A 152 11.41 -2.65 -0.58
CA ILE A 152 10.53 -3.81 -0.68
C ILE A 152 9.98 -4.17 0.71
N TYR A 153 8.68 -4.40 0.80
CA TYR A 153 8.03 -4.73 2.08
C TYR A 153 8.59 -6.01 2.74
N ILE A 154 8.56 -7.15 2.03
CA ILE A 154 9.10 -8.43 2.52
C ILE A 154 10.37 -8.77 1.74
N VAL A 155 11.44 -9.00 2.49
CA VAL A 155 12.73 -9.42 1.96
C VAL A 155 13.22 -10.69 2.65
N ALA A 156 13.58 -11.67 1.84
CA ALA A 156 14.39 -12.82 2.26
C ALA A 156 15.45 -13.09 1.19
N TRP A 157 16.65 -13.45 1.63
CA TRP A 157 17.72 -13.91 0.74
C TRP A 157 17.73 -15.44 0.72
N ASP A 158 16.98 -16.00 -0.22
CA ASP A 158 16.77 -17.43 -0.46
C ASP A 158 17.29 -17.83 -1.86
N GLU A 159 17.00 -19.04 -2.31
CA GLU A 159 17.48 -19.56 -3.60
C GLU A 159 16.90 -18.79 -4.79
N THR A 160 15.63 -18.40 -4.74
CA THR A 160 14.95 -17.65 -5.81
C THR A 160 15.47 -16.22 -5.88
N THR A 161 15.70 -15.58 -4.73
CA THR A 161 16.17 -14.19 -4.68
C THR A 161 17.70 -14.06 -4.75
N ASP A 162 18.45 -15.16 -4.71
CA ASP A 162 19.91 -15.13 -4.72
C ASP A 162 20.46 -14.40 -5.95
N VAL A 163 19.83 -14.58 -7.12
CA VAL A 163 20.25 -13.92 -8.36
C VAL A 163 20.25 -12.39 -8.22
N PHE A 164 19.23 -11.83 -7.57
CA PHE A 164 19.10 -10.39 -7.32
C PHE A 164 20.15 -9.90 -6.33
N PHE A 165 20.28 -10.54 -5.18
CA PHE A 165 21.26 -10.10 -4.17
C PHE A 165 22.70 -10.36 -4.59
N SER A 166 22.96 -11.40 -5.38
CA SER A 166 24.25 -11.65 -6.01
C SER A 166 24.59 -10.55 -7.03
N ALA A 167 23.61 -10.05 -7.80
CA ALA A 167 23.79 -8.88 -8.66
C ALA A 167 24.10 -7.61 -7.84
N CYS A 168 23.34 -7.37 -6.75
CA CYS A 168 23.62 -6.26 -5.83
C CYS A 168 25.04 -6.32 -5.25
N ARG A 169 25.51 -7.51 -4.85
CA ARG A 169 26.88 -7.72 -4.39
C ARG A 169 27.91 -7.39 -5.47
N ARG A 170 27.67 -7.83 -6.71
CA ARG A 170 28.55 -7.50 -7.85
C ARG A 170 28.58 -5.99 -8.11
N ALA A 171 27.43 -5.33 -8.08
CA ALA A 171 27.32 -3.88 -8.24
C ALA A 171 28.09 -3.13 -7.13
N ALA A 172 27.89 -3.50 -5.86
CA ALA A 172 28.64 -2.94 -4.74
C ALA A 172 30.16 -3.14 -4.89
N ALA A 173 30.59 -4.31 -5.38
CA ALA A 173 32.01 -4.58 -5.65
C ALA A 173 32.59 -3.73 -6.80
N ARG A 174 31.76 -3.25 -7.73
CA ARG A 174 32.15 -2.27 -8.77
C ARG A 174 32.17 -0.81 -8.26
N GLY A 175 31.75 -0.56 -7.02
CA GLY A 175 31.66 0.78 -6.43
C GLY A 175 30.30 1.45 -6.59
N VAL A 176 29.29 0.75 -7.11
CA VAL A 176 27.91 1.23 -7.21
C VAL A 176 27.32 1.37 -5.80
N ALA A 177 26.66 2.49 -5.51
CA ALA A 177 26.01 2.70 -4.21
C ALA A 177 24.68 1.93 -4.15
N VAL A 178 24.71 0.75 -3.51
CA VAL A 178 23.52 -0.11 -3.36
C VAL A 178 22.85 0.13 -2.01
N ARG A 179 21.62 0.66 -2.05
CA ARG A 179 20.81 1.01 -0.87
C ARG A 179 19.53 0.19 -0.83
N LEU A 180 19.21 -0.41 0.32
CA LEU A 180 18.06 -1.28 0.52
C LEU A 180 17.23 -0.87 1.74
N LEU A 181 15.94 -0.63 1.52
CA LEU A 181 14.93 -0.45 2.57
C LEU A 181 13.97 -1.64 2.60
N PHE A 182 13.72 -2.20 3.79
CA PHE A 182 12.70 -3.24 3.95
C PHE A 182 12.04 -3.26 5.33
N ASP A 183 10.83 -3.81 5.42
CA ASP A 183 10.08 -3.79 6.67
C ASP A 183 10.49 -4.92 7.61
N GLN A 184 10.71 -4.53 8.88
CA GLN A 184 11.06 -5.46 9.95
C GLN A 184 9.96 -6.50 10.20
N VAL A 185 8.70 -6.09 10.36
CA VAL A 185 7.59 -6.98 10.74
C VAL A 185 7.09 -7.81 9.57
N GLY A 186 7.18 -7.29 8.35
CA GLY A 186 6.98 -8.08 7.14
C GLY A 186 7.96 -9.24 7.07
N SER A 187 9.26 -8.95 7.27
CA SER A 187 10.34 -9.89 6.99
C SER A 187 10.72 -10.83 8.15
N TRP A 188 10.53 -10.42 9.41
CA TRP A 188 11.04 -11.14 10.60
C TRP A 188 10.53 -12.57 10.80
N LYS A 189 9.39 -12.92 10.19
CA LYS A 189 8.71 -14.20 10.36
C LYS A 189 9.29 -15.28 9.45
N TYR A 190 10.13 -14.90 8.48
CA TYR A 190 10.68 -15.82 7.51
C TYR A 190 12.05 -16.39 7.95
N PRO A 191 12.34 -17.65 7.61
CA PRO A 191 13.65 -18.25 7.85
C PRO A 191 14.79 -17.38 7.31
N GLY A 192 15.91 -17.33 8.01
CA GLY A 192 17.10 -16.57 7.59
C GLY A 192 17.14 -15.10 8.05
N TYR A 193 16.03 -14.51 8.50
CA TYR A 193 15.97 -13.10 8.91
C TYR A 193 17.08 -12.67 9.88
N ARG A 194 17.37 -13.49 10.91
CA ARG A 194 18.43 -13.18 11.91
C ARG A 194 19.83 -13.04 11.31
N LYS A 195 20.09 -13.67 10.16
CA LYS A 195 21.38 -13.61 9.45
C LYS A 195 21.34 -12.64 8.26
N LEU A 196 20.15 -12.23 7.82
CA LEU A 196 19.95 -11.40 6.63
C LEU A 196 20.76 -10.11 6.69
N GLY A 197 20.65 -9.34 7.78
CA GLY A 197 21.37 -8.08 7.93
C GLY A 197 22.90 -8.25 7.81
N ARG A 198 23.45 -9.28 8.45
CA ARG A 198 24.89 -9.58 8.32
C ARG A 198 25.26 -9.93 6.88
N ARG A 199 24.45 -10.76 6.21
CA ARG A 199 24.68 -11.17 4.81
C ARG A 199 24.62 -9.96 3.86
N LEU A 200 23.70 -9.02 4.08
CA LEU A 200 23.59 -7.77 3.33
C LEU A 200 24.82 -6.87 3.55
N THR A 201 25.25 -6.70 4.80
CA THR A 201 26.47 -5.94 5.11
C THR A 201 27.72 -6.56 4.49
N GLU A 202 27.88 -7.89 4.59
CA GLU A 202 28.99 -8.63 3.95
C GLU A 202 28.97 -8.51 2.42
N ALA A 203 27.81 -8.27 1.83
CA ALA A 203 27.65 -8.04 0.39
C ALA A 203 27.92 -6.60 -0.04
N GLY A 204 28.24 -5.69 0.88
CA GLY A 204 28.47 -4.26 0.59
C GLY A 204 27.18 -3.47 0.35
N ILE A 205 26.02 -4.01 0.74
CA ILE A 205 24.72 -3.34 0.60
C ILE A 205 24.48 -2.46 1.83
N ASP A 206 24.17 -1.18 1.60
CA ASP A 206 23.74 -0.26 2.63
C ASP A 206 22.25 -0.49 2.92
N TRP A 207 21.90 -1.07 4.06
CA TRP A 207 20.54 -1.52 4.34
C TRP A 207 19.99 -0.96 5.63
N HIS A 208 18.72 -0.58 5.59
CA HIS A 208 18.00 -0.08 6.75
C HIS A 208 16.58 -0.65 6.83
N LEU A 209 16.09 -0.79 8.07
CA LEU A 209 14.73 -1.23 8.32
C LEU A 209 13.77 -0.04 8.22
N THR A 210 12.68 -0.20 7.49
CA THR A 210 11.56 0.75 7.53
C THR A 210 10.71 0.51 8.77
N MET A 211 10.31 1.59 9.45
CA MET A 211 9.46 1.55 10.64
C MET A 211 9.85 0.48 11.68
N PRO A 212 11.12 0.47 12.14
CA PRO A 212 11.58 -0.53 13.09
C PRO A 212 10.90 -0.36 14.45
N LEU A 213 10.52 -1.47 15.07
CA LEU A 213 9.96 -1.51 16.41
C LEU A 213 11.09 -1.47 17.44
N LYS A 214 11.28 -0.32 18.10
CA LYS A 214 12.35 -0.09 19.08
C LYS A 214 11.77 0.31 20.47
N PRO A 215 11.06 -0.60 21.17
CA PRO A 215 10.35 -0.27 22.42
C PRO A 215 11.28 0.22 23.53
N PHE A 216 12.52 -0.27 23.59
CA PHE A 216 13.49 0.09 24.63
C PHE A 216 14.25 1.42 24.37
N HIS A 217 14.05 2.05 23.22
CA HIS A 217 14.70 3.32 22.87
C HIS A 217 13.76 4.53 22.95
N TRP A 218 12.58 4.37 23.58
CA TRP A 218 11.51 5.37 23.64
C TRP A 218 11.07 5.91 22.25
N ARG A 219 11.47 5.24 21.16
CA ARG A 219 11.03 5.50 19.78
C ARG A 219 9.81 4.62 19.48
N PHE A 220 8.71 4.86 20.20
CA PHE A 220 7.44 4.17 19.94
C PHE A 220 6.90 4.59 18.58
N ARG A 221 6.96 3.67 17.61
CA ARG A 221 6.28 3.79 16.32
C ARG A 221 5.03 2.93 16.36
N ARG A 222 3.94 3.42 15.75
CA ARG A 222 2.70 2.67 15.57
C ARG A 222 2.98 1.38 14.79
N PRO A 223 2.78 0.19 15.39
CA PRO A 223 3.17 -1.08 14.78
C PRO A 223 2.29 -1.47 13.59
N ASP A 224 1.12 -0.86 13.50
CA ASP A 224 0.14 -0.98 12.43
C ASP A 224 0.49 -0.14 11.19
N LEU A 225 1.41 0.82 11.28
CA LEU A 225 1.91 1.52 10.10
C LEU A 225 3.06 0.73 9.49
N ARG A 226 2.96 0.40 8.21
CA ARG A 226 3.95 -0.39 7.47
C ARG A 226 4.25 0.22 6.11
N ASN A 227 5.48 0.02 5.63
CA ASN A 227 5.89 0.51 4.33
C ASN A 227 5.75 -0.63 3.33
N HIS A 228 4.73 -0.54 2.49
CA HIS A 228 4.33 -1.59 1.56
C HIS A 228 4.84 -1.32 0.14
N ARG A 229 5.59 -0.23 -0.10
CA ARG A 229 6.13 0.11 -1.42
C ARG A 229 7.09 -0.97 -1.93
N LYS A 230 7.10 -1.12 -3.26
CA LYS A 230 7.92 -2.09 -4.00
C LYS A 230 8.52 -1.38 -5.19
N LEU A 231 9.69 -0.79 -4.96
CA LEU A 231 10.40 0.05 -5.92
C LEU A 231 11.82 -0.48 -6.08
N LEU A 232 12.31 -0.50 -7.31
CA LEU A 232 13.71 -0.62 -7.65
C LEU A 232 14.06 0.52 -8.59
N ILE A 233 15.08 1.31 -8.26
CA ILE A 233 15.58 2.41 -9.07
C ILE A 233 17.05 2.14 -9.37
N ILE A 234 17.42 2.21 -10.64
CA ILE A 234 18.79 2.01 -11.14
C ILE A 234 19.23 3.30 -11.81
N ASP A 235 20.32 3.88 -11.30
CA ASP A 235 20.97 5.09 -11.80
C ASP A 235 20.01 6.30 -11.97
N GLY A 236 18.86 6.25 -11.28
CA GLY A 236 17.73 7.17 -11.36
C GLY A 236 17.12 7.36 -12.74
N HIS A 237 17.29 6.40 -13.66
CA HIS A 237 16.66 6.43 -14.98
C HIS A 237 15.92 5.15 -15.36
N THR A 238 16.20 4.01 -14.72
CA THR A 238 15.44 2.76 -14.90
C THR A 238 14.75 2.39 -13.60
N GLY A 239 13.45 2.11 -13.67
CA GLY A 239 12.61 1.82 -12.52
C GLY A 239 11.82 0.53 -12.68
N PHE A 240 11.65 -0.21 -11.58
CA PHE A 240 10.63 -1.24 -11.46
C PHE A 240 9.65 -0.88 -10.35
N ILE A 241 8.36 -1.05 -10.63
CA ILE A 241 7.26 -0.83 -9.69
C ILE A 241 6.24 -1.96 -9.81
N GLY A 242 5.64 -2.38 -8.69
CA GLY A 242 4.59 -3.39 -8.74
C GLY A 242 4.16 -3.92 -7.39
N SER A 243 3.77 -5.20 -7.38
CA SER A 243 3.10 -5.86 -6.25
C SER A 243 3.94 -6.96 -5.59
N GLN A 244 5.04 -7.36 -6.23
CA GLN A 244 5.90 -8.46 -5.84
C GLN A 244 6.84 -8.14 -4.66
N ASN A 245 6.92 -9.07 -3.70
CA ASN A 245 7.92 -9.05 -2.65
C ASN A 245 9.21 -9.75 -3.09
N MET A 246 10.32 -9.53 -2.36
CA MET A 246 11.61 -10.15 -2.67
C MET A 246 11.83 -11.37 -1.77
N ILE A 247 11.09 -12.45 -2.06
CA ILE A 247 11.13 -13.75 -1.38
C ILE A 247 10.64 -14.81 -2.38
N GLU A 248 11.04 -16.07 -2.25
CA GLU A 248 10.47 -17.14 -3.09
C GLU A 248 8.92 -17.19 -3.01
N PRO A 249 8.22 -17.61 -4.08
CA PRO A 249 6.77 -17.43 -4.23
C PRO A 249 5.92 -18.16 -3.19
N GLY A 250 6.44 -19.20 -2.52
CA GLY A 250 5.83 -19.87 -1.37
C GLY A 250 6.10 -19.22 -0.01
N TYR A 251 6.83 -18.11 0.04
CA TYR A 251 7.17 -17.34 1.25
C TYR A 251 7.87 -18.16 2.35
N LEU A 252 8.77 -19.04 1.94
CA LEU A 252 9.59 -19.97 2.74
C LEU A 252 8.80 -20.81 3.75
N SER A 253 7.50 -20.95 3.52
CA SER A 253 6.58 -21.56 4.45
C SER A 253 6.37 -23.02 4.07
N ARG A 254 6.77 -23.93 4.97
CA ARG A 254 6.50 -25.37 4.83
C ARG A 254 5.01 -25.68 4.63
N ARG A 255 4.12 -24.84 5.16
CA ARG A 255 2.67 -25.00 4.94
C ARG A 255 2.31 -24.67 3.49
N ASN A 256 2.85 -23.57 2.95
CA ASN A 256 2.57 -23.13 1.60
C ASN A 256 3.15 -24.12 0.58
N HIS A 257 4.39 -24.60 0.79
CA HIS A 257 5.00 -25.63 -0.06
C HIS A 257 4.20 -26.93 -0.07
N ARG A 258 3.73 -27.39 1.10
CA ARG A 258 2.90 -28.61 1.17
C ARG A 258 1.56 -28.48 0.44
N SER A 259 1.00 -27.28 0.36
CA SER A 259 -0.24 -27.04 -0.38
C SER A 259 -0.04 -26.60 -1.82
N GLY A 260 1.21 -26.42 -2.28
CA GLY A 260 1.51 -25.81 -3.58
C GLY A 260 1.05 -24.35 -3.69
N ARG A 261 0.97 -23.63 -2.57
CA ARG A 261 0.52 -22.23 -2.55
C ARG A 261 1.66 -21.31 -2.95
N GLU A 262 1.45 -20.57 -4.02
CA GLU A 262 2.37 -19.58 -4.55
C GLU A 262 1.64 -18.25 -4.82
N TRP A 263 2.37 -17.15 -4.72
CA TRP A 263 1.85 -15.80 -4.98
C TRP A 263 2.07 -15.43 -6.45
N VAL A 264 1.03 -14.83 -7.04
CA VAL A 264 1.03 -14.32 -8.41
C VAL A 264 1.00 -12.81 -8.34
N ASP A 265 2.10 -12.19 -8.73
CA ASP A 265 2.35 -10.75 -8.68
C ASP A 265 2.79 -10.23 -10.06
N ILE A 266 2.85 -8.92 -10.21
CA ILE A 266 3.41 -8.25 -11.38
C ILE A 266 4.44 -7.21 -10.97
N MET A 267 5.42 -7.00 -11.85
CA MET A 267 6.31 -5.84 -11.87
C MET A 267 6.27 -5.19 -13.26
N VAL A 268 6.39 -3.87 -13.32
CA VAL A 268 6.48 -3.08 -14.55
C VAL A 268 7.84 -2.42 -14.60
N LYS A 269 8.52 -2.51 -15.75
CA LYS A 269 9.80 -1.82 -15.99
C LYS A 269 9.58 -0.57 -16.83
N LEU A 270 10.06 0.57 -16.33
CA LEU A 270 9.94 1.89 -16.94
C LEU A 270 11.29 2.59 -16.97
N SER A 271 11.43 3.58 -17.86
CA SER A 271 12.51 4.55 -17.81
C SER A 271 12.04 5.95 -18.15
N GLY A 272 12.79 6.95 -17.72
CA GLY A 272 12.48 8.37 -17.95
C GLY A 272 11.96 9.06 -16.69
N PRO A 273 11.32 10.23 -16.83
CA PRO A 273 10.96 11.10 -15.70
C PRO A 273 10.15 10.45 -14.57
N VAL A 274 9.35 9.40 -14.83
CA VAL A 274 8.63 8.68 -13.75
C VAL A 274 9.59 8.08 -12.73
N VAL A 275 10.81 7.70 -13.15
CA VAL A 275 11.84 7.14 -12.28
C VAL A 275 12.42 8.20 -11.35
N GLU A 276 12.43 9.47 -11.75
CA GLU A 276 12.83 10.58 -10.88
C GLU A 276 11.83 10.72 -9.72
N ALA A 277 10.52 10.65 -10.00
CA ALA A 277 9.50 10.63 -8.95
C ALA A 277 9.65 9.41 -8.01
N MET A 278 9.99 8.23 -8.55
CA MET A 278 10.27 7.04 -7.74
C MET A 278 11.50 7.26 -6.84
N GLU A 279 12.56 7.87 -7.37
CA GLU A 279 13.79 8.17 -6.63
C GLU A 279 13.55 9.21 -5.53
N MET A 280 12.71 10.23 -5.78
CA MET A 280 12.27 11.20 -4.76
C MET A 280 11.56 10.51 -3.60
N ILE A 281 10.59 9.63 -3.88
CA ILE A 281 9.88 8.87 -2.84
C ILE A 281 10.86 8.03 -2.02
N PHE A 282 11.80 7.35 -2.69
CA PHE A 282 12.84 6.57 -2.02
C PHE A 282 13.73 7.46 -1.13
N ALA A 283 14.17 8.62 -1.63
CA ALA A 283 15.03 9.54 -0.89
C ALA A 283 14.34 10.08 0.37
N VAL A 284 13.04 10.39 0.30
CA VAL A 284 12.24 10.78 1.47
C VAL A 284 12.19 9.66 2.50
N ASP A 285 11.90 8.43 2.07
CA ASP A 285 11.82 7.28 2.98
C ASP A 285 13.20 6.92 3.56
N TRP A 286 14.27 7.08 2.78
CA TRP A 286 15.65 6.91 3.23
C TRP A 286 16.00 7.92 4.32
N TYR A 287 15.73 9.20 4.08
CA TYR A 287 15.95 10.26 5.06
C TYR A 287 15.14 10.01 6.34
N GLN A 288 13.89 9.56 6.23
CA GLN A 288 13.04 9.22 7.39
C GLN A 288 13.62 8.14 8.30
N GLU A 289 14.43 7.22 7.75
CA GLU A 289 15.01 6.11 8.51
C GLU A 289 16.47 6.30 8.90
N THR A 290 17.21 7.13 8.15
CA THR A 290 18.66 7.29 8.30
C THR A 290 19.09 8.69 8.73
N ASP A 291 18.20 9.69 8.68
CA ASP A 291 18.50 11.11 8.81
C ASP A 291 19.59 11.59 7.81
N THR A 292 19.83 10.83 6.72
CA THR A 292 20.82 11.13 5.66
C THR A 292 20.12 11.55 4.39
N ILE A 293 20.60 12.64 3.78
CA ILE A 293 20.05 13.17 2.53
C ILE A 293 20.72 12.45 1.36
N ILE A 294 19.91 11.97 0.42
CA ILE A 294 20.40 11.54 -0.89
C ILE A 294 20.28 12.74 -1.81
N GLU A 295 21.42 13.21 -2.34
CA GLU A 295 21.42 14.23 -3.38
C GLU A 295 20.88 13.62 -4.67
N LEU A 296 19.75 14.17 -5.14
CA LEU A 296 19.17 13.78 -6.41
C LEU A 296 19.78 14.67 -7.49
N PRO A 297 20.48 14.12 -8.48
CA PRO A 297 21.01 14.93 -9.56
C PRO A 297 19.85 15.61 -10.30
N ALA A 298 20.01 16.90 -10.62
CA ALA A 298 19.08 17.59 -11.49
C ALA A 298 19.16 16.95 -12.88
N ARG A 299 18.18 16.11 -13.21
CA ARG A 299 18.07 15.52 -14.54
C ARG A 299 17.16 16.41 -15.37
N SER A 300 17.69 16.89 -16.48
CA SER A 300 16.92 17.61 -17.48
C SER A 300 16.97 16.77 -18.74
N ASP A 301 15.81 16.48 -19.29
CA ASP A 301 15.54 15.96 -20.63
C ASP A 301 15.37 14.44 -20.76
N THR A 302 14.12 14.04 -21.00
CA THR A 302 13.77 13.49 -22.31
C THR A 302 12.41 14.05 -22.72
N GLY A 303 12.39 15.05 -23.59
CA GLY A 303 11.16 15.48 -24.27
C GLY A 303 10.39 14.28 -24.84
N PRO A 304 9.07 14.43 -25.09
CA PRO A 304 8.21 13.32 -25.47
C PRO A 304 8.79 12.55 -26.65
N ARG A 305 8.94 11.22 -26.50
CA ARG A 305 9.31 10.34 -27.59
C ARG A 305 8.06 9.62 -28.10
N ALA A 306 8.04 9.33 -29.39
CA ALA A 306 6.97 8.53 -29.98
C ALA A 306 6.90 7.16 -29.25
N GLY A 307 5.70 6.82 -28.76
CA GLY A 307 5.44 5.58 -28.01
C GLY A 307 5.76 5.65 -26.52
N ASP A 308 6.06 6.83 -25.96
CA ASP A 308 6.11 6.97 -24.50
C ASP A 308 4.70 6.90 -23.91
N GLU A 309 4.61 6.30 -22.72
CA GLU A 309 3.40 6.26 -21.91
C GLU A 309 3.20 7.60 -21.23
N ILE A 310 1.94 7.95 -20.95
CA ILE A 310 1.64 9.04 -20.01
C ILE A 310 1.25 8.41 -18.68
N VAL A 311 2.11 8.61 -17.68
CA VAL A 311 1.96 8.00 -16.35
C VAL A 311 2.10 9.04 -15.25
N GLN A 312 1.50 8.77 -14.10
CA GLN A 312 1.61 9.60 -12.91
C GLN A 312 1.83 8.73 -11.69
N LEU A 313 2.82 9.09 -10.88
CA LEU A 313 3.12 8.38 -9.65
C LEU A 313 2.32 8.98 -8.49
N VAL A 314 1.56 8.16 -7.79
CA VAL A 314 0.68 8.57 -6.69
C VAL A 314 1.09 7.86 -5.40
N PRO A 315 1.95 8.49 -4.57
CA PRO A 315 2.29 7.96 -3.26
C PRO A 315 1.13 8.12 -2.27
N SER A 316 1.05 7.21 -1.30
CA SER A 316 0.15 7.35 -0.15
C SER A 316 0.86 7.04 1.17
N GLY A 317 0.14 7.30 2.26
CA GLY A 317 0.52 6.90 3.60
C GLY A 317 0.21 7.97 4.64
N PRO A 318 0.58 7.74 5.90
CA PRO A 318 0.29 8.62 7.02
C PRO A 318 0.85 10.05 6.89
N GLY A 319 1.79 10.27 5.97
CA GLY A 319 2.31 11.61 5.64
C GLY A 319 1.35 12.44 4.78
N TYR A 320 0.43 11.80 4.05
CA TYR A 320 -0.51 12.43 3.12
C TYR A 320 -1.91 12.54 3.75
N ALA A 321 -2.17 13.66 4.44
CA ALA A 321 -3.43 13.89 5.15
C ALA A 321 -4.66 13.95 4.22
N THR A 322 -4.44 14.14 2.92
CA THR A 322 -5.49 14.30 1.92
C THR A 322 -5.92 12.98 1.25
N GLU A 323 -5.34 11.84 1.62
CA GLU A 323 -5.65 10.50 1.12
C GLU A 323 -5.64 10.39 -0.43
N PRO A 324 -4.55 10.78 -1.13
CA PRO A 324 -4.49 10.84 -2.60
C PRO A 324 -4.88 9.53 -3.29
N ASN A 325 -4.43 8.41 -2.75
CA ASN A 325 -4.70 7.09 -3.31
C ASN A 325 -6.19 6.71 -3.23
N LEU A 326 -6.90 6.96 -2.12
CA LEU A 326 -8.36 6.73 -2.05
C LEU A 326 -9.11 7.61 -3.06
N ARG A 327 -8.70 8.87 -3.20
CA ARG A 327 -9.32 9.82 -4.14
C ARG A 327 -9.09 9.41 -5.60
N LEU A 328 -7.90 8.91 -5.93
CA LEU A 328 -7.61 8.33 -7.25
C LEU A 328 -8.57 7.17 -7.56
N PHE A 329 -8.67 6.17 -6.67
CA PHE A 329 -9.58 5.03 -6.90
C PHE A 329 -11.05 5.48 -7.02
N ASN A 330 -11.52 6.41 -6.17
CA ASN A 330 -12.88 6.93 -6.29
C ASN A 330 -13.10 7.65 -7.62
N SER A 331 -12.19 8.55 -8.02
CA SER A 331 -12.27 9.26 -9.31
C SER A 331 -12.27 8.31 -10.49
N MET A 332 -11.44 7.26 -10.45
CA MET A 332 -11.40 6.21 -11.46
C MET A 332 -12.73 5.44 -11.58
N VAL A 333 -13.37 5.11 -10.46
CA VAL A 333 -14.68 4.44 -10.46
C VAL A 333 -15.79 5.38 -10.96
N HIS A 334 -15.70 6.68 -10.68
CA HIS A 334 -16.62 7.68 -11.23
C HIS A 334 -16.39 7.93 -12.72
N HIS A 335 -15.14 7.81 -13.18
CA HIS A 335 -14.75 7.89 -14.58
C HIS A 335 -15.39 6.79 -15.42
N ALA A 336 -15.34 5.53 -14.95
CA ALA A 336 -15.83 4.37 -15.69
C ALA A 336 -17.27 4.54 -16.20
N LYS A 337 -17.45 4.38 -17.53
CA LYS A 337 -18.74 4.48 -18.25
C LYS A 337 -19.24 3.14 -18.76
N LYS A 338 -18.36 2.19 -19.07
CA LYS A 338 -18.71 0.90 -19.68
C LYS A 338 -18.21 -0.28 -18.86
N HIS A 339 -16.95 -0.26 -18.44
CA HIS A 339 -16.31 -1.43 -17.83
C HIS A 339 -15.30 -1.02 -16.76
N LEU A 340 -15.38 -1.63 -15.59
CA LEU A 340 -14.45 -1.48 -14.50
C LEU A 340 -13.94 -2.87 -14.08
N ILE A 341 -12.63 -3.07 -14.12
CA ILE A 341 -11.95 -4.28 -13.67
C ILE A 341 -11.15 -3.94 -12.42
N LEU A 342 -11.38 -4.67 -11.34
CA LEU A 342 -10.68 -4.50 -10.06
C LEU A 342 -9.98 -5.80 -9.70
N CYS A 343 -8.68 -5.76 -9.47
CA CYS A 343 -7.90 -6.90 -8.99
C CYS A 343 -7.21 -6.53 -7.68
N SER A 344 -7.63 -7.16 -6.58
CA SER A 344 -7.02 -6.95 -5.27
C SER A 344 -7.03 -8.25 -4.45
N PRO A 345 -5.90 -8.67 -3.85
CA PRO A 345 -5.88 -9.82 -2.94
C PRO A 345 -6.79 -9.61 -1.72
N TYR A 346 -6.90 -8.34 -1.31
CA TYR A 346 -7.63 -7.89 -0.13
C TYR A 346 -8.53 -6.71 -0.54
N PHE A 347 -9.82 -6.95 -0.59
CA PHE A 347 -10.87 -6.02 -0.97
C PHE A 347 -11.76 -5.75 0.24
N ILE A 348 -11.39 -4.73 1.00
CA ILE A 348 -12.09 -4.26 2.20
C ILE A 348 -12.29 -2.75 2.01
N PRO A 349 -13.15 -2.35 1.07
CA PRO A 349 -13.22 -0.98 0.61
C PRO A 349 -13.65 -0.04 1.74
N ASP A 350 -13.10 1.17 1.72
CA ASP A 350 -13.65 2.29 2.49
C ASP A 350 -15.10 2.58 2.02
N ASP A 351 -15.91 3.17 2.89
CA ASP A 351 -17.32 3.48 2.60
C ASP A 351 -17.47 4.30 1.30
N SER A 352 -16.56 5.24 1.03
CA SER A 352 -16.61 6.06 -0.19
C SER A 352 -16.36 5.24 -1.47
N LEU A 353 -15.39 4.32 -1.42
CA LEU A 353 -15.08 3.43 -2.55
C LEU A 353 -16.20 2.42 -2.76
N MET A 354 -16.78 1.89 -1.68
CA MET A 354 -17.94 1.02 -1.76
C MET A 354 -19.09 1.72 -2.50
N GLU A 355 -19.51 2.90 -2.02
CA GLU A 355 -20.60 3.65 -2.64
C GLU A 355 -20.31 4.02 -4.10
N ALA A 356 -19.06 4.38 -4.43
CA ALA A 356 -18.66 4.65 -5.81
C ALA A 356 -18.86 3.42 -6.72
N ILE A 357 -18.46 2.23 -6.27
CA ILE A 357 -18.58 0.98 -7.02
C ILE A 357 -20.04 0.59 -7.21
N LEU A 358 -20.85 0.65 -6.14
CA LEU A 358 -22.30 0.38 -6.23
C LEU A 358 -22.96 1.37 -7.19
N THR A 359 -22.60 2.65 -7.11
CA THR A 359 -23.09 3.69 -8.03
C THR A 359 -22.72 3.37 -9.47
N ALA A 360 -21.49 2.93 -9.75
CA ALA A 360 -21.09 2.52 -11.10
C ALA A 360 -21.97 1.39 -11.63
N CYS A 361 -22.25 0.37 -10.81
CA CYS A 361 -23.16 -0.72 -11.19
C CYS A 361 -24.57 -0.19 -11.51
N TYR A 362 -25.12 0.71 -10.69
CA TYR A 362 -26.44 1.31 -10.92
C TYR A 362 -26.49 2.24 -12.15
N ARG A 363 -25.35 2.78 -12.59
CA ARG A 363 -25.23 3.49 -13.88
C ARG A 363 -25.22 2.53 -15.09
N GLY A 364 -25.16 1.22 -14.86
CA GLY A 364 -25.05 0.20 -15.91
C GLY A 364 -23.62 -0.13 -16.34
N VAL A 365 -22.61 0.30 -15.56
CA VAL A 365 -21.20 -0.08 -15.79
C VAL A 365 -21.01 -1.55 -15.41
N ARG A 366 -20.40 -2.34 -16.29
CA ARG A 366 -19.98 -3.70 -15.95
C ARG A 366 -18.83 -3.62 -14.95
N VAL A 367 -18.96 -4.27 -13.79
CA VAL A 367 -17.89 -4.31 -12.78
C VAL A 367 -17.44 -5.74 -12.53
N ASP A 368 -16.19 -6.04 -12.84
CA ASP A 368 -15.54 -7.33 -12.56
C ASP A 368 -14.55 -7.17 -11.40
N LEU A 369 -14.76 -7.92 -10.31
CA LEU A 369 -13.89 -7.93 -9.12
C LEU A 369 -13.18 -9.28 -9.00
N LEU A 370 -11.87 -9.29 -9.25
CA LEU A 370 -10.99 -10.44 -9.10
C LEU A 370 -10.43 -10.51 -7.68
N VAL A 371 -10.68 -11.65 -7.03
CA VAL A 371 -10.31 -11.96 -5.65
C VAL A 371 -9.86 -13.42 -5.53
N ASN A 372 -9.25 -13.80 -4.42
CA ASN A 372 -8.84 -15.19 -4.20
C ASN A 372 -10.02 -16.10 -3.81
N GLU A 373 -10.07 -17.33 -4.33
CA GLU A 373 -11.04 -18.34 -3.88
C GLU A 373 -10.86 -18.67 -2.39
N VAL A 374 -9.59 -18.84 -1.99
CA VAL A 374 -9.18 -19.08 -0.61
C VAL A 374 -8.14 -18.03 -0.22
N SER A 375 -8.46 -17.18 0.75
CA SER A 375 -7.52 -16.18 1.26
C SER A 375 -6.37 -16.84 2.03
N ASP A 376 -5.19 -16.24 1.94
CA ASP A 376 -4.02 -16.58 2.75
C ASP A 376 -4.13 -16.05 4.19
N GLN A 377 -4.98 -15.04 4.42
CA GLN A 377 -5.22 -14.40 5.71
C GLN A 377 -6.66 -14.63 6.20
N PHE A 378 -6.81 -15.37 7.29
CA PHE A 378 -8.12 -15.78 7.81
C PHE A 378 -9.07 -14.61 8.07
N MET A 379 -8.64 -13.64 8.88
CA MET A 379 -9.50 -12.53 9.28
C MET A 379 -9.83 -11.63 8.07
N VAL A 380 -8.85 -11.37 7.21
CA VAL A 380 -8.97 -10.54 6.00
C VAL A 380 -9.93 -11.17 4.99
N GLY A 381 -9.78 -12.47 4.72
CA GLY A 381 -10.68 -13.20 3.85
C GLY A 381 -12.14 -13.15 4.33
N HIS A 382 -12.38 -13.32 5.63
CA HIS A 382 -13.74 -13.26 6.19
C HIS A 382 -14.33 -11.83 6.20
N ALA A 383 -13.52 -10.81 6.48
CA ALA A 383 -13.97 -9.41 6.42
C ALA A 383 -14.31 -8.98 4.99
N GLN A 384 -13.45 -9.29 4.01
CA GLN A 384 -13.71 -9.09 2.58
C GLN A 384 -15.02 -9.77 2.16
N ALA A 385 -15.18 -11.03 2.52
CA ALA A 385 -16.35 -11.81 2.14
C ALA A 385 -17.66 -11.23 2.70
N SER A 386 -17.61 -10.48 3.82
CA SER A 386 -18.78 -9.79 4.38
C SER A 386 -19.42 -8.76 3.43
N TYR A 387 -18.66 -8.23 2.47
CA TYR A 387 -19.13 -7.23 1.50
C TYR A 387 -19.74 -7.85 0.24
N TYR A 388 -19.47 -9.12 -0.04
CA TYR A 388 -19.86 -9.76 -1.30
C TYR A 388 -21.36 -9.74 -1.57
N LYS A 389 -22.19 -9.90 -0.52
CA LYS A 389 -23.64 -9.86 -0.68
C LYS A 389 -24.08 -8.53 -1.32
N MET A 390 -23.61 -7.41 -0.76
CA MET A 390 -23.95 -6.07 -1.20
C MET A 390 -23.44 -5.79 -2.62
N LEU A 391 -22.20 -6.21 -2.91
CA LEU A 391 -21.59 -6.06 -4.23
C LEU A 391 -22.36 -6.84 -5.31
N MET A 392 -22.65 -8.13 -5.07
CA MET A 392 -23.40 -8.94 -6.03
C MET A 392 -24.85 -8.47 -6.20
N GLU A 393 -25.50 -8.00 -5.13
CA GLU A 393 -26.86 -7.45 -5.21
C GLU A 393 -26.91 -6.16 -6.04
N ALA A 394 -25.85 -5.36 -6.07
CA ALA A 394 -25.76 -4.18 -6.91
C ALA A 394 -25.38 -4.48 -8.38
N GLY A 395 -24.77 -5.65 -8.65
CA GLY A 395 -24.40 -6.08 -10.00
C GLY A 395 -22.90 -6.31 -10.24
N VAL A 396 -22.08 -6.37 -9.18
CA VAL A 396 -20.65 -6.72 -9.31
C VAL A 396 -20.47 -8.21 -9.60
N HIS A 397 -19.71 -8.53 -10.64
CA HIS A 397 -19.27 -9.89 -10.97
C HIS A 397 -18.02 -10.24 -10.16
N ILE A 398 -18.15 -11.15 -9.18
CA ILE A 398 -17.02 -11.55 -8.32
C ILE A 398 -16.36 -12.80 -8.90
N HIS A 399 -15.11 -12.65 -9.34
CA HIS A 399 -14.29 -13.69 -9.96
C HIS A 399 -13.26 -14.21 -8.98
N ARG A 400 -13.29 -15.52 -8.72
CA ARG A 400 -12.42 -16.17 -7.74
C ARG A 400 -11.25 -16.86 -8.44
N TYR A 401 -10.05 -16.34 -8.22
CA TYR A 401 -8.80 -16.95 -8.68
C TYR A 401 -8.55 -18.27 -7.94
N PRO A 402 -8.20 -19.35 -8.66
CA PRO A 402 -8.27 -20.71 -8.13
C PRO A 402 -7.23 -20.99 -7.05
N ALA A 403 -7.66 -21.65 -5.97
CA ALA A 403 -6.74 -22.20 -4.97
C ALA A 403 -5.88 -23.33 -5.58
N PRO A 404 -4.64 -23.56 -5.08
CA PRO A 404 -4.02 -22.97 -3.90
C PRO A 404 -3.29 -21.64 -4.17
N MET A 405 -3.32 -21.11 -5.39
CA MET A 405 -2.61 -19.90 -5.78
C MET A 405 -3.21 -18.65 -5.13
N ILE A 406 -2.36 -17.66 -4.84
CA ILE A 406 -2.76 -16.37 -4.29
C ILE A 406 -2.50 -15.30 -5.34
N LEU A 407 -3.55 -14.85 -6.00
CA LEU A 407 -3.52 -13.65 -6.82
C LEU A 407 -3.27 -12.46 -5.90
N HIS A 408 -2.05 -11.94 -5.94
CA HIS A 408 -1.57 -10.82 -5.15
C HIS A 408 -1.25 -9.60 -6.03
N THR A 409 -1.49 -9.70 -7.33
CA THR A 409 -1.50 -8.56 -8.24
C THR A 409 -2.51 -7.50 -7.77
N LYS A 410 -2.12 -6.23 -7.85
CA LYS A 410 -2.95 -5.07 -7.48
C LYS A 410 -3.03 -4.12 -8.66
N PHE A 411 -4.18 -4.14 -9.34
CA PHE A 411 -4.44 -3.21 -10.42
C PHE A 411 -5.93 -2.93 -10.55
N ALA A 412 -6.27 -1.85 -11.23
CA ALA A 412 -7.60 -1.61 -11.74
C ALA A 412 -7.52 -1.01 -13.15
N LEU A 413 -8.58 -1.22 -13.93
CA LEU A 413 -8.79 -0.63 -15.25
C LEU A 413 -10.22 -0.10 -15.36
N ALA A 414 -10.36 1.15 -15.75
CA ALA A 414 -11.62 1.78 -16.11
C ALA A 414 -11.62 2.02 -17.62
N ASP A 415 -12.65 1.52 -18.29
CA ASP A 415 -12.86 1.61 -19.73
C ASP A 415 -11.61 1.22 -20.57
N PRO A 416 -11.11 -0.03 -20.45
CA PRO A 416 -9.91 -0.49 -21.17
C PRO A 416 -10.00 -0.44 -22.70
N GLU A 417 -11.22 -0.42 -23.26
CA GLU A 417 -11.48 -0.27 -24.71
C GLU A 417 -11.85 1.17 -25.12
N GLY A 418 -11.67 2.14 -24.23
CA GLY A 418 -12.13 3.52 -24.41
C GLY A 418 -11.18 4.54 -23.81
N ASP A 419 -11.74 5.50 -23.07
CA ASP A 419 -10.97 6.53 -22.38
C ASP A 419 -10.36 5.92 -21.10
N THR A 420 -9.24 5.23 -21.24
CA THR A 420 -8.74 4.34 -20.20
C THR A 420 -8.05 5.08 -19.06
N ILE A 421 -8.40 4.71 -17.82
CA ILE A 421 -7.55 4.96 -16.65
C ILE A 421 -7.14 3.59 -16.10
N GLY A 422 -5.84 3.34 -16.05
CA GLY A 422 -5.26 2.17 -15.40
C GLY A 422 -4.51 2.56 -14.14
N VAL A 423 -4.52 1.70 -13.13
CA VAL A 423 -3.67 1.85 -11.95
C VAL A 423 -3.04 0.52 -11.60
N LEU A 424 -1.76 0.52 -11.21
CA LEU A 424 -1.06 -0.66 -10.71
C LEU A 424 -0.04 -0.27 -9.65
N GLY A 425 0.31 -1.17 -8.74
CA GLY A 425 1.36 -0.89 -7.76
C GLY A 425 1.26 -1.72 -6.49
N SER A 426 1.56 -1.09 -5.36
CA SER A 426 1.62 -1.79 -4.08
C SER A 426 0.33 -1.74 -3.26
N SER A 427 -0.56 -0.79 -3.56
CA SER A 427 -1.79 -0.56 -2.79
C SER A 427 -2.85 -1.63 -3.01
N ASN A 428 -3.36 -2.21 -1.92
CA ASN A 428 -4.64 -2.93 -1.99
C ASN A 428 -5.80 -1.94 -2.03
N MET A 429 -7.00 -2.46 -2.28
CA MET A 429 -8.26 -1.74 -2.11
C MET A 429 -8.83 -2.00 -0.71
N ASP A 430 -8.05 -1.67 0.32
CA ASP A 430 -8.43 -1.79 1.73
C ASP A 430 -8.20 -0.49 2.52
N MET A 431 -8.93 -0.35 3.63
CA MET A 431 -8.88 0.84 4.48
C MET A 431 -7.46 1.17 4.97
N ARG A 432 -6.60 0.15 5.15
CA ARG A 432 -5.22 0.36 5.60
C ARG A 432 -4.31 0.88 4.51
N SER A 433 -4.42 0.37 3.29
CA SER A 433 -3.65 0.81 2.13
C SER A 433 -3.98 2.26 1.77
N PHE A 434 -5.20 2.70 2.07
CA PHE A 434 -5.62 4.09 1.88
C PHE A 434 -5.17 5.04 2.97
N GLY A 435 -5.19 4.64 4.25
CA GLY A 435 -4.94 5.56 5.37
C GLY A 435 -3.68 5.33 6.19
N LEU A 436 -3.15 4.10 6.23
CA LEU A 436 -2.15 3.67 7.21
C LEU A 436 -0.82 3.19 6.59
N ASN A 437 -0.87 2.42 5.52
CA ASN A 437 0.34 1.92 4.89
C ASN A 437 0.93 2.98 3.95
N TYR A 438 2.25 3.04 3.90
CA TYR A 438 2.90 3.75 2.81
C TYR A 438 2.81 2.87 1.57
N GLU A 439 2.07 3.35 0.57
CA GLU A 439 1.93 2.69 -0.73
C GLU A 439 2.43 3.61 -1.84
N VAL A 440 2.54 3.03 -3.03
CA VAL A 440 2.80 3.74 -4.26
C VAL A 440 1.99 3.10 -5.37
N THR A 441 1.26 3.94 -6.10
CA THR A 441 0.40 3.55 -7.21
C THR A 441 0.87 4.28 -8.46
N LEU A 442 1.07 3.57 -9.56
CA LEU A 442 1.29 4.14 -10.88
C LEU A 442 -0.05 4.25 -11.58
N MET A 443 -0.50 5.48 -11.85
CA MET A 443 -1.62 5.74 -12.74
C MET A 443 -1.11 5.81 -14.18
N VAL A 444 -1.84 5.17 -15.09
CA VAL A 444 -1.57 5.08 -16.53
C VAL A 444 -2.79 5.64 -17.24
N VAL A 445 -2.58 6.63 -18.11
CA VAL A 445 -3.67 7.30 -18.84
C VAL A 445 -3.56 7.16 -20.35
N SER A 446 -2.39 6.76 -20.85
CA SER A 446 -2.17 6.48 -22.28
C SER A 446 -0.94 5.60 -22.46
N GLY A 447 -0.96 4.77 -23.50
CA GLY A 447 0.13 3.91 -23.94
C GLY A 447 -0.17 2.41 -23.84
N GLU A 448 0.86 1.59 -24.00
CA GLU A 448 0.80 0.13 -24.10
C GLU A 448 0.59 -0.57 -22.75
N ILE A 449 0.89 0.09 -21.61
CA ILE A 449 0.70 -0.53 -20.30
C ILE A 449 -0.76 -0.90 -20.06
N SER A 450 -1.71 -0.04 -20.46
CA SER A 450 -3.14 -0.32 -20.29
C SER A 450 -3.58 -1.54 -21.13
N ARG A 451 -3.00 -1.71 -22.33
CA ARG A 451 -3.21 -2.89 -23.18
C ARG A 451 -2.67 -4.16 -22.53
N GLU A 452 -1.42 -4.14 -22.04
CA GLU A 452 -0.83 -5.32 -21.37
C GLU A 452 -1.56 -5.69 -20.07
N LEU A 453 -2.03 -4.69 -19.30
CA LEU A 453 -2.90 -4.94 -18.14
C LEU A 453 -4.25 -5.52 -18.55
N THR A 454 -4.82 -5.10 -19.68
CA THR A 454 -6.09 -5.65 -20.19
C THR A 454 -5.93 -7.11 -20.58
N GLU A 455 -4.86 -7.43 -21.30
CA GLU A 455 -4.51 -8.81 -21.67
C GLU A 455 -4.27 -9.68 -20.43
N LEU A 456 -3.55 -9.16 -19.43
CA LEU A 456 -3.35 -9.83 -18.16
C LEU A 456 -4.68 -10.08 -17.43
N ALA A 457 -5.59 -9.09 -17.42
CA ALA A 457 -6.90 -9.22 -16.81
C ALA A 457 -7.71 -10.35 -17.47
N SER A 458 -7.68 -10.44 -18.81
CA SER A 458 -8.31 -11.54 -19.55
C SER A 458 -7.73 -12.90 -19.14
N VAL A 459 -6.40 -13.03 -19.06
CA VAL A 459 -5.73 -14.27 -18.61
C VAL A 459 -6.15 -14.66 -17.20
N TYR A 460 -6.32 -13.69 -16.30
CA TYR A 460 -6.80 -13.96 -14.95
C TYR A 460 -8.28 -14.34 -14.92
N LEU A 461 -9.13 -13.66 -15.67
CA LEU A 461 -10.56 -13.95 -15.77
C LEU A 461 -10.81 -15.36 -16.32
N ASP A 462 -10.05 -15.79 -17.35
CA ASP A 462 -10.14 -17.12 -17.95
C ASP A 462 -9.81 -18.25 -16.96
N ARG A 463 -9.01 -17.95 -15.92
CA ARG A 463 -8.67 -18.89 -14.85
C ARG A 463 -9.66 -18.84 -13.69
N CYS A 464 -10.39 -17.74 -13.54
CA CYS A 464 -11.30 -17.53 -12.43
C CYS A 464 -12.59 -18.34 -12.56
N THR A 465 -13.26 -18.53 -11.42
CA THR A 465 -14.66 -18.95 -11.39
C THR A 465 -15.53 -17.84 -10.84
N GLU A 466 -16.62 -17.51 -11.52
CA GLU A 466 -17.58 -16.53 -11.03
C GLU A 466 -18.32 -17.08 -9.81
N LEU A 467 -18.39 -16.28 -8.74
CA LEU A 467 -19.18 -16.56 -7.55
C LEU A 467 -20.62 -16.09 -7.76
N THR A 468 -21.56 -17.03 -7.85
CA THR A 468 -22.97 -16.65 -8.06
C THR A 468 -23.68 -16.33 -6.75
N GLN A 469 -24.73 -15.51 -6.83
CA GLN A 469 -25.59 -15.20 -5.69
C GLN A 469 -26.23 -16.47 -5.10
N GLU A 470 -26.58 -17.45 -5.94
CA GLU A 470 -27.10 -18.74 -5.51
C GLU A 470 -26.07 -19.49 -4.66
N GLN A 471 -24.83 -19.63 -5.13
CA GLN A 471 -23.74 -20.25 -4.37
C GLN A 471 -23.52 -19.52 -3.03
N TRP A 472 -23.52 -18.19 -3.06
CA TRP A 472 -23.31 -17.36 -1.88
C TRP A 472 -24.41 -17.51 -0.82
N SER A 473 -25.66 -17.73 -1.27
CA SER A 473 -26.82 -17.91 -0.41
C SER A 473 -26.79 -19.25 0.36
N ARG A 474 -26.09 -20.27 -0.14
CA ARG A 474 -26.03 -21.61 0.47
C ARG A 474 -25.10 -21.70 1.69
N ARG A 475 -24.39 -20.63 2.05
CA ARG A 475 -23.49 -20.61 3.22
C ARG A 475 -24.25 -20.84 4.52
N GLY A 476 -23.73 -21.73 5.37
CA GLY A 476 -24.26 -21.99 6.71
C GLY A 476 -24.21 -20.77 7.63
N LEU A 477 -25.12 -20.73 8.62
CA LEU A 477 -25.28 -19.60 9.55
C LEU A 477 -23.99 -19.25 10.30
N GLY A 478 -23.20 -20.25 10.70
CA GLY A 478 -21.93 -20.03 11.40
C GLY A 478 -20.90 -19.27 10.56
N LYS A 479 -20.78 -19.60 9.26
CA LYS A 479 -19.88 -18.88 8.35
C LYS A 479 -20.35 -17.43 8.17
N ARG A 480 -21.65 -17.20 8.02
CA ARG A 480 -22.23 -15.85 7.91
C ARG A 480 -21.95 -15.00 9.16
N TYR A 481 -22.13 -15.60 10.35
CA TYR A 481 -21.81 -14.93 11.61
C TYR A 481 -20.33 -14.55 11.69
N LEU A 482 -19.44 -15.48 11.32
CA LEU A 482 -18.01 -15.25 11.30
C LEU A 482 -17.61 -14.12 10.33
N ASP A 483 -18.14 -14.12 9.10
CA ASP A 483 -17.89 -13.06 8.11
C ASP A 483 -18.31 -11.69 8.68
N ASN A 484 -19.51 -11.61 9.28
CA ASN A 484 -20.02 -10.37 9.89
C ASN A 484 -19.20 -9.92 11.11
N ALA A 485 -18.74 -10.86 11.95
CA ALA A 485 -17.89 -10.54 13.09
C ALA A 485 -16.52 -10.02 12.63
N MET A 486 -15.94 -10.64 11.59
CA MET A 486 -14.65 -10.22 11.04
C MET A 486 -14.74 -8.86 10.33
N ARG A 487 -15.90 -8.48 9.78
CA ARG A 487 -16.14 -7.12 9.27
C ARG A 487 -15.85 -6.02 10.29
N LEU A 488 -16.12 -6.26 11.58
CA LEU A 488 -15.83 -5.28 12.65
C LEU A 488 -14.33 -5.02 12.82
N THR A 489 -13.48 -5.90 12.28
CA THR A 489 -12.03 -5.74 12.29
C THR A 489 -11.50 -5.10 11.00
N ALA A 490 -12.34 -4.72 10.04
CA ALA A 490 -11.94 -4.11 8.76
C ALA A 490 -11.02 -2.90 8.92
N ALA A 491 -11.31 -2.00 9.88
CA ALA A 491 -10.45 -0.85 10.15
C ALA A 491 -9.09 -1.19 10.78
N LEU A 492 -8.92 -2.43 11.25
CA LEU A 492 -7.68 -2.96 11.84
C LEU A 492 -6.90 -3.84 10.86
N GLN A 493 -7.46 -4.18 9.69
CA GLN A 493 -7.00 -5.26 8.82
C GLN A 493 -6.26 -4.81 7.58
#